data_AF-A0A7C7ZMB0-F1
#
_entry.id   AF-A0A7C7ZMB0-F1
#
_cell.length_a   1.000
_cell.length_b   1.000
_cell.length_c   1.000
_cell.angle_alpha   90.00
_cell.angle_beta   90.00
_cell.angle_gamma   90.00
#
_symmetry.space_group_name_H-M   'P 1'
#
loop_
_entity.id
_entity.type
_entity.pdbx_description
1 polymer ?
#
loop_
_entity_poly.entity_id
_entity_poly.type
_entity_poly.pdbx_seq_one_letter_code
_entity_poly.pdbx_strand_id
1 'polypeptide(L)'
;MQNAHAILLLDDGELDAVCALLEHLGLPYTRLRGSEVGDEIEPPESLLIVTPRHASKVRRESPDGALPGRPNRIVAVDEDSPSLRRNLRNMGFSTWVRLPADDQVWRLLVQRALYQGDERRRETRLPVGAQISLTQQDEAVPATEPARPAWLADISNRGCHVVADEPFDLEARLSFTLSPEATGSEAIELNGSIVRTGPWDAPTDTLRFGAAVAFDPDMPDASRVVLACMLNARISGPKSLAPQLSQELSLPSCDSPVLPGLKLDNETDPAIATPFEVELSTTSAQEFDPDNQRKNRRVDYQQRIEAAMSNNEMILLGRDLSSGGMRVERFAAAKLGAHLELALYGLANSTPLVLDAEVVRDDGERGIALRFSSLPRGAAAELEKFITCLPAVESLEDGEEIGMGSVLTQVRTSSN
;
A
#
# COMPACT_ATOMS: atom_id res chain seq x y z
N MET A 1 -34.04 -14.59 12.50
CA MET A 1 -33.10 -14.83 11.39
C MET A 1 -33.09 -13.58 10.54
N GLN A 2 -32.21 -12.63 10.86
CA GLN A 2 -31.96 -11.48 9.99
C GLN A 2 -31.14 -12.01 8.80
N ASN A 3 -31.55 -11.66 7.58
CA ASN A 3 -30.84 -12.06 6.36
C ASN A 3 -29.40 -11.53 6.42
N ALA A 4 -28.40 -12.40 6.25
CA ALA A 4 -27.03 -11.95 6.07
C ALA A 4 -26.98 -11.06 4.82
N HIS A 5 -26.55 -9.81 4.99
CA HIS A 5 -26.50 -8.84 3.91
C HIS A 5 -25.17 -8.97 3.17
N ALA A 6 -25.16 -8.85 1.83
CA ALA A 6 -23.92 -8.94 1.07
C ALA A 6 -22.95 -7.78 1.40
N ILE A 7 -23.48 -6.58 1.58
CA ILE A 7 -22.72 -5.36 1.92
C ILE A 7 -23.38 -4.68 3.12
N LEU A 8 -22.60 -4.37 4.16
CA LEU A 8 -23.06 -3.67 5.36
C LEU A 8 -22.22 -2.41 5.62
N LEU A 9 -22.90 -1.28 5.79
CA LEU A 9 -22.33 0.02 6.17
C LEU A 9 -22.79 0.40 7.58
N LEU A 10 -21.84 0.77 8.45
CA LEU A 10 -22.12 1.25 9.81
C LEU A 10 -21.42 2.58 10.06
N ASP A 11 -22.18 3.65 10.25
CA ASP A 11 -21.60 4.99 10.35
C ASP A 11 -22.42 5.97 11.18
N ASP A 12 -21.81 7.12 11.46
CA ASP A 12 -22.41 8.27 12.14
C ASP A 12 -22.86 9.38 11.16
N GLY A 13 -22.98 9.07 9.86
CA GLY A 13 -23.28 10.01 8.77
C GLY A 13 -22.11 10.25 7.82
N GLU A 14 -20.92 9.74 8.12
CA GLU A 14 -19.68 10.05 7.38
C GLU A 14 -19.54 9.30 6.04
N LEU A 15 -20.31 8.24 5.82
CA LEU A 15 -20.21 7.38 4.61
C LEU A 15 -21.25 7.73 3.53
N ASP A 16 -21.73 8.97 3.47
CA ASP A 16 -22.72 9.41 2.48
C ASP A 16 -22.23 9.27 1.04
N ALA A 17 -20.95 9.59 0.81
CA ALA A 17 -20.31 9.41 -0.48
C ALA A 17 -20.28 7.93 -0.91
N VAL A 18 -20.01 7.01 0.04
CA VAL A 18 -19.99 5.57 -0.23
C VAL A 18 -21.39 5.05 -0.57
N CYS A 19 -22.42 5.54 0.11
CA CYS A 19 -23.81 5.19 -0.18
C CYS A 19 -24.22 5.63 -1.59
N ALA A 20 -23.95 6.89 -1.94
CA ALA A 20 -24.22 7.41 -3.28
C ALA A 20 -23.48 6.62 -4.37
N LEU A 21 -22.24 6.21 -4.10
CA LEU A 21 -21.47 5.35 -5.00
C LEU A 21 -22.11 3.96 -5.16
N LEU A 22 -22.50 3.31 -4.07
CA LEU A 22 -23.13 1.97 -4.13
C LEU A 22 -24.45 2.01 -4.90
N GLU A 23 -25.25 3.06 -4.70
CA GLU A 23 -26.47 3.32 -5.47
C GLU A 23 -26.17 3.53 -6.96
N HIS A 24 -25.15 4.33 -7.28
CA HIS A 24 -24.72 4.57 -8.65
C HIS A 24 -24.23 3.29 -9.35
N LEU A 25 -23.57 2.39 -8.61
CA LEU A 25 -23.12 1.08 -9.11
C LEU A 25 -24.26 0.03 -9.16
N GLY A 26 -25.45 0.35 -8.63
CA GLY A 26 -26.58 -0.57 -8.56
C GLY A 26 -26.36 -1.74 -7.59
N LEU A 27 -25.51 -1.55 -6.57
CA LEU A 27 -25.17 -2.59 -5.60
C LEU A 27 -26.10 -2.52 -4.38
N PRO A 28 -26.77 -3.62 -4.00
CA PRO A 28 -27.61 -3.64 -2.81
C PRO A 28 -26.74 -3.61 -1.55
N TYR A 29 -27.09 -2.74 -0.61
CA TYR A 29 -26.39 -2.60 0.67
C TYR A 29 -27.38 -2.36 1.80
N THR A 30 -26.96 -2.66 3.01
CA THR A 30 -27.68 -2.27 4.23
C THR A 30 -26.85 -1.22 4.96
N ARG A 31 -27.51 -0.16 5.42
CA ARG A 31 -26.88 0.89 6.21
C ARG A 31 -27.56 0.98 7.56
N LEU A 32 -26.75 0.99 8.61
CA LEU A 32 -27.21 1.23 9.98
C LEU A 32 -26.51 2.48 10.50
N ARG A 33 -27.29 3.45 10.98
CA ARG A 33 -26.75 4.74 11.45
C ARG A 33 -26.98 4.99 12.94
N GLY A 34 -25.96 5.48 13.62
CA GLY A 34 -26.09 5.98 14.99
C GLY A 34 -26.80 5.02 15.95
N SER A 35 -28.01 5.39 16.42
CA SER A 35 -28.81 4.59 17.35
C SER A 35 -29.48 3.36 16.76
N GLU A 36 -29.53 3.23 15.43
CA GLU A 36 -30.01 2.02 14.74
C GLU A 36 -28.99 0.88 14.82
N VAL A 37 -27.74 1.22 15.15
CA VAL A 37 -26.65 0.27 15.35
C VAL A 37 -26.84 -0.39 16.72
N GLY A 38 -27.43 -1.58 16.73
CA GLY A 38 -27.59 -2.42 17.92
C GLY A 38 -26.26 -2.73 18.62
N ASP A 39 -26.33 -3.37 19.79
CA ASP A 39 -25.14 -3.66 20.60
C ASP A 39 -24.22 -4.71 19.98
N GLU A 40 -24.79 -5.62 19.19
CA GLU A 40 -24.09 -6.68 18.52
C GLU A 40 -24.74 -6.98 17.16
N ILE A 41 -23.92 -7.01 16.11
CA ILE A 41 -24.38 -7.08 14.72
C ILE A 41 -23.66 -8.22 14.02
N GLU A 42 -24.43 -9.01 13.28
CA GLU A 42 -23.90 -10.10 12.46
C GLU A 42 -23.08 -9.53 11.28
N PRO A 43 -21.94 -10.16 10.94
CA PRO A 43 -21.10 -9.74 9.84
C PRO A 43 -21.79 -9.97 8.49
N PRO A 44 -21.54 -9.11 7.47
CA PRO A 44 -22.04 -9.32 6.12
C PRO A 44 -21.29 -10.46 5.41
N GLU A 45 -21.87 -10.97 4.33
CA GLU A 45 -21.24 -12.07 3.56
C GLU A 45 -20.01 -11.63 2.76
N SER A 46 -19.99 -10.39 2.24
CA SER A 46 -18.95 -9.96 1.29
C SER A 46 -18.12 -8.77 1.78
N LEU A 47 -18.76 -7.67 2.18
CA LEU A 47 -18.08 -6.40 2.46
C LEU A 47 -18.68 -5.67 3.65
N LEU A 48 -17.81 -5.31 4.60
CA LEU A 48 -18.10 -4.48 5.75
C LEU A 48 -17.35 -3.16 5.62
N ILE A 49 -18.05 -2.02 5.69
CA ILE A 49 -17.44 -0.68 5.77
C ILE A 49 -17.97 0.03 7.01
N VAL A 50 -17.09 0.44 7.93
CA VAL A 50 -17.51 1.05 9.20
C VAL A 50 -16.72 2.29 9.58
N THR A 51 -17.30 3.16 10.41
CA THR A 51 -16.54 4.15 11.18
C THR A 51 -16.05 3.54 12.52
N PRO A 52 -14.94 4.02 13.10
CA PRO A 52 -14.35 3.49 14.34
C PRO A 52 -15.33 3.27 15.48
N ARG A 53 -16.29 4.19 15.65
CA ARG A 53 -17.27 4.15 16.74
C ARG A 53 -18.12 2.88 16.71
N HIS A 54 -18.32 2.30 15.54
CA HIS A 54 -19.16 1.12 15.34
C HIS A 54 -18.35 -0.16 15.07
N ALA A 55 -17.02 -0.06 14.96
CA ALA A 55 -16.16 -1.18 14.62
C ALA A 55 -16.28 -2.36 15.60
N SER A 56 -16.39 -2.08 16.90
CA SER A 56 -16.50 -3.11 17.94
C SER A 56 -17.88 -3.77 18.02
N LYS A 57 -18.88 -3.26 17.31
CA LYS A 57 -20.27 -3.75 17.37
C LYS A 57 -20.52 -4.90 16.41
N VAL A 58 -19.61 -5.18 15.48
CA VAL A 58 -19.75 -6.27 14.51
C VAL A 58 -18.96 -7.48 14.99
N ARG A 59 -19.63 -8.63 15.06
CA ARG A 59 -18.95 -9.88 15.46
C ARG A 59 -17.78 -10.20 14.57
N ARG A 60 -16.73 -10.76 15.16
CA ARG A 60 -15.50 -11.14 14.49
C ARG A 60 -15.56 -12.61 14.08
N GLU A 61 -16.44 -12.90 13.13
CA GLU A 61 -16.58 -14.22 12.50
C GLU A 61 -16.93 -14.04 11.02
N SER A 62 -16.71 -15.06 10.20
CA SER A 62 -17.30 -15.14 8.86
C SER A 62 -18.71 -15.71 8.98
N PRO A 63 -19.74 -15.13 8.36
CA PRO A 63 -21.07 -15.72 8.39
C PRO A 63 -21.09 -17.06 7.63
N ASP A 64 -22.01 -17.95 8.00
CA ASP A 64 -22.18 -19.25 7.35
C ASP A 64 -22.38 -19.08 5.83
N GLY A 65 -21.52 -19.73 5.04
CA GLY A 65 -21.56 -19.65 3.56
C GLY A 65 -20.72 -18.53 2.94
N ALA A 66 -20.04 -17.71 3.74
CA ALA A 66 -19.07 -16.75 3.22
C ALA A 66 -17.86 -17.46 2.58
N LEU A 67 -17.28 -16.83 1.56
CA LEU A 67 -16.02 -17.30 0.97
C LEU A 67 -14.86 -17.15 1.98
N PRO A 68 -13.78 -17.94 1.87
CA PRO A 68 -12.59 -17.77 2.70
C PRO A 68 -12.06 -16.32 2.66
N GLY A 69 -11.71 -15.77 3.82
CA GLY A 69 -11.23 -14.39 3.94
C GLY A 69 -12.33 -13.31 3.81
N ARG A 70 -13.60 -13.68 4.00
CA ARG A 70 -14.74 -12.74 3.96
C ARG A 70 -15.44 -12.62 5.32
N PRO A 71 -16.10 -11.48 5.59
CA PRO A 71 -16.16 -10.28 4.75
C PRO A 71 -14.83 -9.51 4.67
N ASN A 72 -14.62 -8.80 3.57
CA ASN A 72 -13.57 -7.78 3.53
C ASN A 72 -13.96 -6.66 4.49
N ARG A 73 -13.09 -6.33 5.45
CA ARG A 73 -13.36 -5.36 6.52
C ARG A 73 -12.59 -4.07 6.27
N ILE A 74 -13.31 -3.03 5.88
CA ILE A 74 -12.79 -1.68 5.65
C ILE A 74 -13.23 -0.78 6.80
N VAL A 75 -12.29 -0.04 7.39
CA VAL A 75 -12.58 1.02 8.35
C VAL A 75 -12.31 2.38 7.72
N ALA A 76 -13.28 3.27 7.81
CA ALA A 76 -13.22 4.64 7.34
C ALA A 76 -13.02 5.58 8.51
N VAL A 77 -11.96 6.38 8.50
CA VAL A 77 -11.47 7.10 9.67
C VAL A 77 -11.16 8.56 9.35
N ASP A 78 -11.60 9.50 10.18
CA ASP A 78 -11.13 10.89 10.09
C ASP A 78 -9.88 11.13 10.97
N GLU A 79 -9.75 10.36 12.05
CA GLU A 79 -8.66 10.48 13.02
C GLU A 79 -7.68 9.31 12.92
N ASP A 80 -6.41 9.60 13.21
CA ASP A 80 -5.32 8.64 13.14
C ASP A 80 -4.57 8.59 14.48
N SER A 81 -4.49 7.40 15.07
CA SER A 81 -3.61 7.15 16.21
C SER A 81 -3.11 5.70 16.23
N PRO A 82 -1.87 5.45 16.72
CA PRO A 82 -1.32 4.10 16.81
C PRO A 82 -2.21 3.16 17.62
N SER A 83 -2.77 3.64 18.74
CA SER A 83 -3.67 2.85 19.59
C SER A 83 -4.95 2.45 18.86
N LEU A 84 -5.52 3.37 18.07
CA LEU A 84 -6.72 3.10 17.27
C LEU A 84 -6.43 2.08 16.16
N ARG A 85 -5.32 2.24 15.43
CA ARG A 85 -4.86 1.29 14.41
C ARG A 85 -4.68 -0.11 14.96
N ARG A 86 -3.97 -0.22 16.09
CA ARG A 86 -3.74 -1.51 16.78
C ARG A 86 -5.06 -2.15 17.20
N ASN A 87 -5.98 -1.37 17.75
CA ASN A 87 -7.28 -1.86 18.16
C ASN A 87 -8.12 -2.37 16.98
N LEU A 88 -8.19 -1.60 15.89
CA LEU A 88 -8.93 -1.98 14.69
C LEU A 88 -8.33 -3.22 13.99
N ARG A 89 -7.00 -3.34 13.97
CA ARG A 89 -6.34 -4.57 13.51
C ARG A 89 -6.73 -5.78 14.36
N ASN A 90 -6.75 -5.62 15.69
CA ASN A 90 -7.20 -6.69 16.60
C ASN A 90 -8.69 -7.02 16.44
N MET A 91 -9.48 -6.15 15.81
CA MET A 91 -10.87 -6.40 15.43
C MET A 91 -11.02 -7.02 14.02
N GLY A 92 -9.90 -7.32 13.35
CA GLY A 92 -9.87 -7.96 12.04
C GLY A 92 -10.07 -7.02 10.85
N PHE A 93 -9.92 -5.71 11.03
CA PHE A 93 -9.93 -4.78 9.90
C PHE A 93 -8.62 -4.90 9.11
N SER A 94 -8.73 -5.12 7.80
CA SER A 94 -7.59 -5.29 6.90
C SER A 94 -7.25 -3.99 6.16
N THR A 95 -8.25 -3.13 5.93
CA THR A 95 -8.11 -1.92 5.12
C THR A 95 -8.53 -0.69 5.89
N TRP A 96 -7.66 0.32 5.90
CA TRP A 96 -7.90 1.62 6.52
C TRP A 96 -8.05 2.68 5.43
N VAL A 97 -9.13 3.46 5.47
CA VAL A 97 -9.43 4.53 4.51
C VAL A 97 -9.59 5.84 5.24
N ARG A 98 -8.75 6.82 4.93
CA ARG A 98 -8.82 8.15 5.53
C ARG A 98 -9.94 8.98 4.90
N LEU A 99 -10.79 9.58 5.74
CA LEU A 99 -11.86 10.47 5.34
C LEU A 99 -11.38 11.95 5.31
N PRO A 100 -11.99 12.78 4.43
CA PRO A 100 -12.78 12.38 3.27
C PRO A 100 -11.89 11.69 2.22
N ALA A 101 -12.41 10.67 1.55
CA ALA A 101 -11.75 9.99 0.44
C ALA A 101 -12.51 10.24 -0.88
N ASP A 102 -11.77 10.28 -2.00
CA ASP A 102 -12.32 10.49 -3.34
C ASP A 102 -13.20 9.31 -3.80
N ASP A 103 -14.23 9.60 -4.60
CA ASP A 103 -15.17 8.60 -5.13
C ASP A 103 -14.45 7.48 -5.93
N GLN A 104 -13.36 7.80 -6.64
CA GLN A 104 -12.55 6.81 -7.36
C GLN A 104 -11.91 5.80 -6.40
N VAL A 105 -11.43 6.25 -5.24
CA VAL A 105 -10.82 5.39 -4.22
C VAL A 105 -11.86 4.40 -3.70
N TRP A 106 -13.03 4.90 -3.31
CA TRP A 106 -14.15 4.06 -2.87
C TRP A 106 -14.61 3.09 -3.96
N ARG A 107 -14.70 3.56 -5.21
CA ARG A 107 -15.07 2.73 -6.35
C ARG A 107 -14.11 1.56 -6.52
N LEU A 108 -12.81 1.82 -6.49
CA LEU A 108 -11.79 0.79 -6.62
C LEU A 108 -11.82 -0.19 -5.44
N LEU A 109 -11.96 0.32 -4.21
CA LEU A 109 -12.05 -0.51 -3.01
C LEU A 109 -13.28 -1.43 -3.03
N VAL A 110 -14.45 -0.89 -3.37
CA VAL A 110 -15.69 -1.68 -3.48
C VAL A 110 -15.56 -2.71 -4.62
N GLN A 111 -15.05 -2.32 -5.78
CA GLN A 111 -14.85 -3.25 -6.90
C GLN A 111 -13.88 -4.38 -6.53
N ARG A 112 -12.74 -4.06 -5.92
CA ARG A 112 -11.77 -5.04 -5.43
C ARG A 112 -12.38 -5.93 -4.37
N ALA A 113 -13.07 -5.33 -3.41
CA ALA A 113 -13.73 -6.05 -2.35
C ALA A 113 -14.83 -6.95 -2.88
N LEU A 114 -15.55 -6.63 -3.96
CA LEU A 114 -16.61 -7.49 -4.50
C LEU A 114 -16.15 -8.41 -5.63
N TYR A 115 -14.88 -8.34 -6.01
CA TYR A 115 -14.33 -9.21 -7.02
C TYR A 115 -14.38 -10.67 -6.54
N GLN A 116 -15.19 -11.48 -7.22
CA GLN A 116 -15.35 -12.92 -6.99
C GLN A 116 -14.62 -13.76 -8.04
N GLY A 117 -13.94 -13.12 -9.00
CA GLY A 117 -13.06 -13.86 -9.89
C GLY A 117 -11.95 -14.49 -9.07
N ASP A 118 -11.48 -15.67 -9.49
CA ASP A 118 -10.21 -16.17 -8.97
C ASP A 118 -9.20 -15.04 -9.13
N GLU A 119 -8.74 -14.45 -8.03
CA GLU A 119 -7.46 -13.74 -8.03
C GLU A 119 -6.42 -14.83 -8.29
N ARG A 120 -6.25 -15.17 -9.58
CA ARG A 120 -5.35 -16.24 -10.04
C ARG A 120 -3.90 -15.90 -9.69
N ARG A 121 -3.64 -14.68 -9.24
CA ARG A 121 -2.31 -14.15 -8.95
C ARG A 121 -2.04 -14.35 -7.47
N ARG A 122 -1.22 -15.36 -7.20
CA ARG A 122 -0.69 -15.63 -5.84
C ARG A 122 0.38 -14.62 -5.39
N GLU A 123 0.81 -13.71 -6.26
CA GLU A 123 1.96 -12.83 -6.01
C GLU A 123 1.68 -11.37 -6.43
N THR A 124 2.09 -10.45 -5.55
CA THR A 124 2.09 -9.00 -5.79
C THR A 124 2.99 -8.64 -6.97
N ARG A 125 2.47 -7.85 -7.91
CA ARG A 125 3.21 -7.31 -9.05
C ARG A 125 3.57 -5.85 -8.77
N LEU A 126 4.81 -5.50 -9.03
CA LEU A 126 5.31 -4.14 -8.87
C LEU A 126 5.37 -3.43 -10.21
N PRO A 127 4.80 -2.23 -10.35
CA PRO A 127 5.01 -1.41 -11.52
C PRO A 127 6.49 -1.01 -11.61
N VAL A 128 7.11 -1.20 -12.78
CA VAL A 128 8.53 -0.88 -12.99
C VAL A 128 8.70 0.32 -13.91
N GLY A 129 8.04 0.32 -15.07
CA GLY A 129 8.14 1.39 -16.06
C GLY A 129 9.53 1.52 -16.68
N ALA A 130 10.29 0.43 -16.83
CA ALA A 130 11.65 0.46 -17.37
C ALA A 130 11.69 0.09 -18.86
N GLN A 131 12.57 0.75 -19.63
CA GLN A 131 12.86 0.33 -20.99
C GLN A 131 13.81 -0.87 -20.96
N ILE A 132 13.47 -1.91 -21.71
CA ILE A 132 14.24 -3.15 -21.82
C ILE A 132 14.48 -3.49 -23.28
N SER A 133 15.50 -4.30 -23.54
CA SER A 133 15.75 -4.91 -24.85
C SER A 133 15.39 -6.38 -24.78
N LEU A 134 14.44 -6.80 -25.60
CA LEU A 134 13.97 -8.19 -25.68
C LEU A 134 14.71 -8.92 -26.80
N THR A 135 15.25 -10.09 -26.48
CA THR A 135 15.73 -11.05 -27.48
C THR A 135 14.77 -12.22 -27.52
N GLN A 136 14.17 -12.48 -28.67
CA GLN A 136 13.36 -13.68 -28.88
C GLN A 136 14.28 -14.88 -29.12
N GLN A 137 14.12 -15.92 -28.31
CA GLN A 137 14.87 -17.16 -28.45
C GLN A 137 14.01 -18.12 -29.28
N ASP A 138 14.32 -18.24 -30.57
CA ASP A 138 13.75 -19.26 -31.44
C ASP A 138 14.75 -20.40 -31.61
N GLU A 139 14.35 -21.64 -31.30
CA GLU A 139 15.21 -22.82 -31.50
C GLU A 139 15.52 -23.10 -32.98
N ALA A 140 14.70 -22.57 -33.91
CA ALA A 140 14.84 -22.78 -35.34
C ALA A 140 15.68 -21.69 -36.06
N VAL A 141 15.94 -20.55 -35.42
CA VAL A 141 16.63 -19.40 -36.02
C VAL A 141 17.86 -19.03 -35.17
N PRO A 142 19.08 -18.99 -35.74
CA PRO A 142 20.26 -18.64 -34.96
C PRO A 142 20.12 -17.24 -34.36
N ALA A 143 20.51 -17.10 -33.09
CA ALA A 143 20.42 -15.93 -32.19
C ALA A 143 21.08 -14.64 -32.74
N THR A 144 20.60 -14.17 -33.88
CA THR A 144 21.16 -13.06 -34.66
C THR A 144 20.13 -11.96 -34.88
N GLU A 145 18.87 -12.17 -34.46
CA GLU A 145 17.89 -11.11 -34.49
C GLU A 145 18.25 -10.02 -33.48
N PRO A 146 18.24 -8.74 -33.91
CA PRO A 146 18.57 -7.63 -33.04
C PRO A 146 17.57 -7.55 -31.89
N ALA A 147 18.07 -7.30 -30.68
CA ALA A 147 17.21 -7.12 -29.52
C ALA A 147 16.24 -5.96 -29.77
N ARG A 148 14.94 -6.23 -29.67
CA ARG A 148 13.89 -5.23 -29.92
C ARG A 148 13.60 -4.41 -28.66
N PRO A 149 13.39 -3.09 -28.77
CA PRO A 149 13.05 -2.27 -27.62
C PRO A 149 11.62 -2.59 -27.13
N ALA A 150 11.45 -2.67 -25.81
CA ALA A 150 10.15 -2.83 -25.16
C ALA A 150 10.14 -2.12 -23.81
N TRP A 151 8.96 -2.09 -23.18
CA TRP A 151 8.74 -1.52 -21.87
C TRP A 151 8.30 -2.60 -20.90
N LEU A 152 8.94 -2.67 -19.74
CA LEU A 152 8.50 -3.48 -18.62
C LEU A 152 7.46 -2.71 -17.80
N ALA A 153 6.19 -3.10 -17.94
CA ALA A 153 5.09 -2.47 -17.24
C ALA A 153 5.06 -2.88 -15.76
N ASP A 154 5.03 -4.18 -15.48
CA ASP A 154 5.05 -4.75 -14.14
C ASP A 154 5.87 -6.03 -14.05
N ILE A 155 6.34 -6.37 -12.84
CA ILE A 155 7.12 -7.58 -12.56
C ILE A 155 6.75 -8.19 -11.20
N SER A 156 6.80 -9.53 -11.10
CA SER A 156 6.72 -10.30 -9.86
C SER A 156 7.82 -11.37 -9.81
N ASN A 157 7.80 -12.24 -8.80
CA ASN A 157 8.77 -13.35 -8.69
C ASN A 157 8.61 -14.42 -9.77
N ARG A 158 7.43 -14.52 -10.39
CA ARG A 158 7.10 -15.57 -11.37
C ARG A 158 6.91 -15.07 -12.80
N GLY A 159 6.92 -13.77 -13.04
CA GLY A 159 6.71 -13.27 -14.38
C GLY A 159 6.66 -11.75 -14.45
N CYS A 160 6.37 -11.27 -15.64
CA CYS A 160 6.25 -9.85 -15.90
C CYS A 160 5.21 -9.54 -16.99
N HIS A 161 4.96 -8.25 -17.17
CA HIS A 161 4.20 -7.73 -18.30
C HIS A 161 5.08 -6.79 -19.11
N VAL A 162 5.20 -7.08 -20.40
CA VAL A 162 5.99 -6.28 -21.35
C VAL A 162 5.08 -5.65 -22.39
N VAL A 163 5.47 -4.49 -22.90
CA VAL A 163 4.74 -3.72 -23.90
C VAL A 163 5.70 -3.32 -25.02
N ALA A 164 5.32 -3.59 -26.26
CA ALA A 164 6.10 -3.24 -27.45
C ALA A 164 5.18 -2.66 -28.53
N ASP A 165 5.80 -2.04 -29.55
CA ASP A 165 5.08 -1.52 -30.72
C ASP A 165 4.75 -2.62 -31.75
N GLU A 166 5.35 -3.79 -31.60
CA GLU A 166 5.12 -4.98 -32.43
C GLU A 166 4.40 -6.08 -31.64
N PRO A 167 3.61 -6.93 -32.32
CA PRO A 167 2.92 -8.03 -31.68
C PRO A 167 3.90 -9.09 -31.13
N PHE A 168 3.35 -9.94 -30.27
CA PHE A 168 4.03 -11.06 -29.65
C PHE A 168 3.37 -12.36 -30.10
N ASP A 169 4.20 -13.38 -30.35
CA ASP A 169 3.72 -14.73 -30.58
C ASP A 169 3.51 -15.45 -29.25
N LEU A 170 2.38 -16.13 -29.10
CA LEU A 170 2.12 -16.96 -27.92
C LEU A 170 3.16 -18.08 -27.84
N GLU A 171 3.55 -18.45 -26.62
CA GLU A 171 4.57 -19.50 -26.33
C GLU A 171 6.01 -19.16 -26.75
N ALA A 172 6.24 -18.04 -27.43
CA ALA A 172 7.60 -17.59 -27.75
C ALA A 172 8.42 -17.36 -26.48
N ARG A 173 9.72 -17.70 -26.53
CA ARG A 173 10.66 -17.47 -25.43
C ARG A 173 11.33 -16.12 -25.58
N LEU A 174 11.42 -15.39 -24.48
CA LEU A 174 12.06 -14.08 -24.39
C LEU A 174 13.18 -14.12 -23.35
N SER A 175 14.31 -13.50 -23.70
CA SER A 175 15.36 -13.09 -22.77
C SER A 175 15.43 -11.58 -22.71
N PHE A 176 15.64 -11.03 -21.52
CA PHE A 176 15.97 -9.62 -21.33
C PHE A 176 16.78 -9.41 -20.06
N THR A 177 17.57 -8.34 -20.04
CA THR A 177 18.37 -7.97 -18.87
C THR A 177 17.79 -6.75 -18.19
N LEU A 178 17.58 -6.83 -16.88
CA LEU A 178 17.34 -5.65 -16.06
C LEU A 178 18.68 -5.04 -15.65
N SER A 179 18.81 -3.74 -15.83
CA SER A 179 20.04 -3.03 -15.49
C SER A 179 20.23 -2.91 -13.97
N PRO A 180 21.46 -2.65 -13.51
CA PRO A 180 21.76 -2.35 -12.10
C PRO A 180 20.87 -1.23 -11.53
N GLU A 181 20.53 -0.22 -12.34
CA GLU A 181 19.65 0.88 -11.91
C GLU A 181 18.21 0.40 -11.69
N ALA A 182 17.73 -0.55 -12.48
CA ALA A 182 16.40 -1.13 -12.31
C ALA A 182 16.35 -2.08 -11.10
N THR A 183 17.39 -2.87 -10.86
CA THR A 183 17.44 -3.82 -9.75
C THR A 183 17.85 -3.19 -8.41
N GLY A 184 18.52 -2.04 -8.45
CA GLY A 184 19.18 -1.43 -7.30
C GLY A 184 20.46 -2.17 -6.87
N SER A 185 20.95 -3.12 -7.67
CA SER A 185 22.13 -3.95 -7.36
C SER A 185 22.88 -4.36 -8.62
N GLU A 186 22.88 -5.64 -8.98
CA GLU A 186 23.55 -6.17 -10.18
C GLU A 186 22.56 -6.38 -11.32
N ALA A 187 23.09 -6.42 -12.55
CA ALA A 187 22.28 -6.74 -13.71
C ALA A 187 21.82 -8.19 -13.64
N ILE A 188 20.55 -8.43 -13.96
CA ILE A 188 19.96 -9.77 -13.93
C ILE A 188 19.36 -10.07 -15.29
N GLU A 189 19.75 -11.22 -15.85
CA GLU A 189 19.09 -11.78 -17.03
C GLU A 189 17.86 -12.59 -16.60
N LEU A 190 16.73 -12.31 -17.25
CA LEU A 190 15.45 -12.96 -17.02
C LEU A 190 15.00 -13.61 -18.31
N ASN A 191 14.66 -14.89 -18.21
CA ASN A 191 14.14 -15.71 -19.30
C ASN A 191 12.72 -16.17 -18.98
N GLY A 192 11.88 -16.25 -20.00
CA GLY A 192 10.51 -16.73 -19.84
C GLY A 192 9.76 -16.94 -21.13
N SER A 193 8.60 -17.58 -21.03
CA SER A 193 7.69 -17.85 -22.15
C SER A 193 6.49 -16.90 -22.12
N ILE A 194 6.03 -16.48 -23.29
CA ILE A 194 4.82 -15.68 -23.43
C ILE A 194 3.59 -16.56 -23.21
N VAL A 195 2.85 -16.30 -22.13
CA VAL A 195 1.66 -17.08 -21.76
C VAL A 195 0.36 -16.39 -22.17
N ARG A 196 0.43 -15.10 -22.53
CA ARG A 196 -0.73 -14.32 -22.98
C ARG A 196 -0.29 -13.09 -23.77
N THR A 197 -1.07 -12.72 -24.77
CA THR A 197 -0.89 -11.50 -25.55
C THR A 197 -2.21 -10.72 -25.65
N GLY A 198 -2.15 -9.43 -25.93
CA GLY A 198 -3.33 -8.60 -26.16
C GLY A 198 -2.98 -7.17 -26.55
N PRO A 199 -3.95 -6.39 -27.07
CA PRO A 199 -3.75 -4.97 -27.29
C PRO A 199 -3.50 -4.26 -25.96
N TRP A 200 -2.57 -3.30 -25.97
CA TRP A 200 -2.28 -2.43 -24.84
C TRP A 200 -2.89 -1.05 -25.10
N ASP A 201 -4.05 -0.81 -24.48
CA ASP A 201 -4.77 0.46 -24.60
C ASP A 201 -4.08 1.53 -23.73
N ALA A 202 -3.11 2.24 -24.32
CA ALA A 202 -2.62 3.50 -23.81
C ALA A 202 -3.41 4.66 -24.43
N PRO A 203 -3.57 5.81 -23.75
CA PRO A 203 -4.22 7.01 -24.29
C PRO A 203 -3.44 7.69 -25.45
N THR A 204 -2.43 7.02 -25.99
CA THR A 204 -1.60 7.47 -27.10
C THR A 204 -2.10 6.91 -28.43
N ASP A 205 -1.98 7.70 -29.50
CA ASP A 205 -2.45 7.39 -30.87
C ASP A 205 -1.70 6.21 -31.56
N THR A 206 -0.83 5.51 -30.83
CA THR A 206 -0.02 4.38 -31.33
C THR A 206 -0.50 3.08 -30.72
N LEU A 207 -0.91 2.15 -31.59
CA LEU A 207 -1.31 0.80 -31.20
C LEU A 207 -0.09 0.07 -30.62
N ARG A 208 -0.20 -0.37 -29.37
CA ARG A 208 0.83 -1.16 -28.69
C ARG A 208 0.29 -2.53 -28.33
N PHE A 209 1.20 -3.48 -28.18
CA PHE A 209 0.89 -4.85 -27.84
C PHE A 209 1.49 -5.17 -26.47
N GLY A 210 0.67 -5.77 -25.61
CA GLY A 210 1.08 -6.27 -24.30
C GLY A 210 1.27 -7.78 -24.33
N ALA A 211 2.28 -8.27 -23.63
CA ALA A 211 2.49 -9.68 -23.39
C ALA A 211 2.75 -9.96 -21.90
N ALA A 212 2.10 -11.01 -21.38
CA ALA A 212 2.42 -11.57 -20.08
C ALA A 212 3.45 -12.69 -20.27
N VAL A 213 4.57 -12.56 -19.57
CA VAL A 213 5.68 -13.51 -19.61
C VAL A 213 5.69 -14.27 -18.29
N ALA A 214 5.72 -15.60 -18.35
CA ALA A 214 6.00 -16.44 -17.20
C ALA A 214 7.49 -16.79 -17.20
N PHE A 215 8.17 -16.56 -16.08
CA PHE A 215 9.59 -16.87 -15.99
C PHE A 215 9.84 -18.37 -15.95
N ASP A 216 11.00 -18.75 -16.45
CA ASP A 216 11.42 -20.14 -16.54
C ASP A 216 11.50 -20.79 -15.14
N PRO A 217 11.01 -22.04 -14.99
CA PRO A 217 11.00 -22.74 -13.70
C PRO A 217 12.42 -23.08 -13.22
N ASP A 218 13.38 -23.18 -14.13
CA ASP A 218 14.81 -23.44 -13.89
C ASP A 218 15.65 -22.16 -13.81
N MET A 219 15.03 -20.98 -13.62
CA MET A 219 15.75 -19.74 -13.34
C MET A 219 16.78 -19.96 -12.21
N PRO A 220 18.05 -19.56 -12.42
CA PRO A 220 19.11 -19.72 -11.42
C PRO A 220 18.74 -19.09 -10.07
N ASP A 221 19.11 -19.73 -8.97
CA ASP A 221 18.81 -19.25 -7.61
C ASP A 221 19.37 -17.85 -7.36
N ALA A 222 20.56 -17.54 -7.91
CA ALA A 222 21.14 -16.20 -7.83
C ALA A 222 20.22 -15.13 -8.45
N SER A 223 19.70 -15.39 -9.65
CA SER A 223 18.72 -14.52 -10.32
C SER A 223 17.44 -14.40 -9.49
N ARG A 224 16.93 -15.50 -8.93
CA ARG A 224 15.74 -15.47 -8.06
C ARG A 224 15.97 -14.60 -6.81
N VAL A 225 17.15 -14.70 -6.19
CA VAL A 225 17.52 -13.90 -5.01
C VAL A 225 17.61 -12.41 -5.36
N VAL A 226 18.23 -12.05 -6.47
CA VAL A 226 18.33 -10.65 -6.93
C VAL A 226 16.94 -10.09 -7.24
N LEU A 227 16.11 -10.84 -7.97
CA LEU A 227 14.72 -10.47 -8.28
C LEU A 227 13.89 -10.28 -7.01
N ALA A 228 13.94 -11.22 -6.08
CA ALA A 228 13.24 -11.12 -4.81
C ALA A 228 13.75 -9.96 -3.95
N CYS A 229 15.06 -9.69 -3.95
CA CYS A 229 15.63 -8.54 -3.26
C CYS A 229 15.15 -7.22 -3.85
N MET A 230 15.13 -7.10 -5.18
CA MET A 230 14.62 -5.92 -5.88
C MET A 230 13.13 -5.70 -5.56
N LEU A 231 12.31 -6.75 -5.65
CA LEU A 231 10.88 -6.67 -5.33
C LEU A 231 10.67 -6.25 -3.88
N ASN A 232 11.37 -6.87 -2.94
CA ASN A 232 11.27 -6.53 -1.53
C ASN A 232 11.76 -5.11 -1.23
N ALA A 233 12.82 -4.62 -1.89
CA ALA A 233 13.29 -3.24 -1.71
C ALA A 233 12.33 -2.20 -2.30
N ARG A 234 11.61 -2.53 -3.36
CA ARG A 234 10.59 -1.65 -3.96
C ARG A 234 9.25 -1.73 -3.24
N ILE A 235 8.92 -2.89 -2.67
CA ILE A 235 7.80 -3.05 -1.75
C ILE A 235 8.10 -2.26 -0.49
N SER A 236 9.28 -2.42 0.12
CA SER A 236 9.60 -1.93 1.48
C SER A 236 10.25 -0.54 1.55
N GLY A 237 10.51 0.12 0.42
CA GLY A 237 11.49 1.22 0.39
C GLY A 237 12.91 0.74 0.76
N PRO A 238 13.91 1.64 0.83
CA PRO A 238 15.30 1.26 1.14
C PRO A 238 15.38 0.50 2.47
N LYS A 239 15.93 -0.73 2.43
CA LYS A 239 15.90 -1.70 3.53
C LYS A 239 16.53 -1.20 4.82
N SER A 240 15.78 -1.33 5.91
CA SER A 240 16.30 -1.56 7.26
C SER A 240 16.74 -3.03 7.41
N LEU A 241 17.79 -3.27 8.18
CA LEU A 241 18.40 -4.59 8.40
C LEU A 241 17.55 -5.44 9.38
N ALA A 242 16.79 -6.42 8.88
CA ALA A 242 16.23 -7.49 9.70
C ALA A 242 16.16 -8.83 8.92
N PRO A 243 16.32 -10.00 9.59
CA PRO A 243 16.52 -11.29 8.93
C PRO A 243 15.21 -11.96 8.48
N GLN A 244 15.32 -12.76 7.42
CA GLN A 244 14.23 -13.45 6.71
C GLN A 244 13.74 -14.70 7.47
N LEU A 245 12.42 -14.94 7.45
CA LEU A 245 11.79 -16.18 7.93
C LEU A 245 11.21 -17.01 6.77
N SER A 246 11.43 -18.32 6.85
CA SER A 246 11.03 -19.34 5.88
C SER A 246 9.58 -19.83 6.09
N GLN A 247 8.98 -20.38 5.02
CA GLN A 247 7.59 -20.86 4.95
C GLN A 247 7.30 -22.09 5.83
N GLU A 248 6.10 -22.17 6.45
CA GLU A 248 5.49 -23.42 6.94
C GLU A 248 3.94 -23.46 6.88
N LEU A 249 3.42 -24.70 6.98
CA LEU A 249 2.07 -25.24 6.71
C LEU A 249 0.98 -24.88 7.75
N SER A 250 -0.28 -24.87 7.32
CA SER A 250 -1.46 -24.50 8.15
C SER A 250 -2.02 -25.66 8.99
N LEU A 251 -2.38 -25.37 10.25
CA LEU A 251 -3.09 -26.28 11.18
C LEU A 251 -4.58 -25.88 11.34
N PRO A 252 -5.48 -26.82 11.68
CA PRO A 252 -6.90 -26.55 11.91
C PRO A 252 -7.19 -25.94 13.30
N SER A 253 -8.32 -25.24 13.43
CA SER A 253 -8.75 -24.50 14.64
C SER A 253 -9.07 -25.40 15.83
N CYS A 254 -8.76 -24.93 17.05
CA CYS A 254 -9.10 -25.61 18.30
C CYS A 254 -9.25 -24.62 19.49
N ASP A 255 -10.11 -24.99 20.44
CA ASP A 255 -10.32 -24.22 21.67
C ASP A 255 -9.22 -24.52 22.70
N SER A 256 -8.64 -23.49 23.32
CA SER A 256 -7.62 -23.66 24.35
C SER A 256 -8.26 -24.06 25.70
N PRO A 257 -7.97 -25.23 26.26
CA PRO A 257 -8.51 -25.65 27.55
C PRO A 257 -7.88 -24.90 28.74
N VAL A 258 -6.80 -24.14 28.52
CA VAL A 258 -6.02 -23.48 29.59
C VAL A 258 -6.40 -22.00 29.75
N LEU A 259 -6.96 -21.36 28.71
CA LEU A 259 -7.38 -19.96 28.72
C LEU A 259 -8.83 -19.83 28.22
N PRO A 260 -9.83 -19.83 29.13
CA PRO A 260 -11.23 -19.69 28.76
C PRO A 260 -11.48 -18.37 28.02
N GLY A 261 -11.91 -18.44 26.76
CA GLY A 261 -12.20 -17.27 25.92
C GLY A 261 -11.14 -16.93 24.86
N LEU A 262 -10.01 -17.65 24.81
CA LEU A 262 -9.04 -17.54 23.72
C LEU A 262 -9.31 -18.64 22.66
N LYS A 263 -9.88 -18.24 21.52
CA LYS A 263 -10.14 -19.12 20.37
C LYS A 263 -8.96 -18.96 19.40
N LEU A 264 -8.22 -20.04 19.17
CA LEU A 264 -7.13 -20.04 18.20
C LEU A 264 -7.73 -20.34 16.83
N ASP A 265 -7.73 -19.34 15.95
CA ASP A 265 -8.34 -19.42 14.62
C ASP A 265 -7.35 -19.09 13.52
N ASN A 266 -7.66 -19.61 12.33
CA ASN A 266 -6.83 -19.49 11.14
C ASN A 266 -6.87 -18.09 10.52
N GLU A 267 -7.66 -17.17 11.06
CA GLU A 267 -7.77 -15.79 10.60
C GLU A 267 -6.79 -14.86 11.34
N THR A 268 -6.38 -15.21 12.56
CA THR A 268 -5.61 -14.31 13.44
C THR A 268 -4.23 -14.80 13.87
N ASP A 269 -3.99 -16.11 13.94
CA ASP A 269 -2.78 -16.63 14.60
C ASP A 269 -1.68 -17.09 13.62
N PRO A 270 -0.48 -16.48 13.66
CA PRO A 270 0.70 -17.05 13.01
C PRO A 270 1.19 -18.30 13.76
N ALA A 271 1.82 -19.25 13.05
CA ALA A 271 2.39 -20.46 13.65
C ALA A 271 3.38 -20.12 14.78
N ILE A 272 3.11 -20.62 15.99
CA ILE A 272 3.89 -20.31 17.19
C ILE A 272 5.18 -21.15 17.18
N ALA A 273 6.34 -20.49 17.08
CA ALA A 273 7.61 -21.01 17.57
C ALA A 273 7.98 -20.27 18.86
N THR A 274 8.16 -21.00 19.95
CA THR A 274 8.70 -20.44 21.21
C THR A 274 9.88 -21.30 21.67
N PRO A 275 10.92 -20.70 22.31
CA PRO A 275 10.81 -20.33 23.73
C PRO A 275 11.32 -18.92 24.13
N PHE A 276 10.47 -18.19 24.88
CA PHE A 276 10.71 -17.20 25.99
C PHE A 276 11.49 -15.88 25.73
N GLU A 277 11.35 -14.76 26.46
CA GLU A 277 10.36 -14.14 27.40
C GLU A 277 10.90 -12.71 27.70
N VAL A 278 10.08 -11.64 27.65
CA VAL A 278 10.49 -10.29 28.12
C VAL A 278 9.31 -9.54 28.75
N GLU A 279 9.51 -9.08 29.99
CA GLU A 279 8.63 -8.18 30.74
C GLU A 279 8.61 -6.76 30.15
N LEU A 280 7.42 -6.16 30.02
CA LEU A 280 7.24 -4.74 29.70
C LEU A 280 6.43 -4.04 30.78
N SER A 281 7.07 -3.07 31.44
CA SER A 281 6.40 -2.09 32.31
C SER A 281 5.84 -0.95 31.47
N THR A 282 4.54 -0.72 31.59
CA THR A 282 3.81 0.40 30.99
C THR A 282 3.74 1.58 31.94
N THR A 283 4.13 2.78 31.48
CA THR A 283 3.63 4.04 32.03
C THR A 283 3.04 4.90 30.92
N SER A 284 1.84 5.36 31.22
CA SER A 284 0.85 5.99 30.36
C SER A 284 0.83 7.51 30.44
N ALA A 285 0.11 8.07 29.46
CA ALA A 285 -0.66 9.32 29.44
C ALA A 285 0.03 10.55 28.86
N GLN A 286 -0.56 11.09 27.79
CA GLN A 286 -0.50 12.51 27.54
C GLN A 286 -1.85 13.06 27.06
N GLU A 287 -2.15 14.23 27.59
CA GLU A 287 -3.41 14.96 27.67
C GLU A 287 -3.89 15.55 26.33
N PHE A 288 -5.20 15.77 26.26
CA PHE A 288 -5.91 16.50 25.22
C PHE A 288 -5.71 18.02 25.40
N ASP A 289 -5.35 18.75 24.33
CA ASP A 289 -5.11 20.20 24.37
C ASP A 289 -6.27 20.97 23.67
N PRO A 290 -7.07 21.75 24.41
CA PRO A 290 -8.22 22.50 23.90
C PRO A 290 -7.87 23.81 23.16
N ASP A 291 -6.61 24.22 23.05
CA ASP A 291 -6.19 25.51 22.46
C ASP A 291 -5.76 25.44 20.97
N ASN A 292 -6.40 24.61 20.17
CA ASN A 292 -5.97 24.34 18.78
C ASN A 292 -6.23 25.51 17.80
N GLN A 293 -5.44 26.59 17.89
CA GLN A 293 -5.44 27.78 17.02
C GLN A 293 -4.74 27.56 15.66
N ARG A 294 -4.76 26.34 15.13
CA ARG A 294 -3.99 25.98 13.93
C ARG A 294 -4.72 26.39 12.66
N LYS A 295 -4.01 27.04 11.73
CA LYS A 295 -4.55 27.53 10.45
C LYS A 295 -4.56 26.49 9.33
N ASN A 296 -3.69 25.47 9.37
CA ASN A 296 -3.50 24.51 8.28
C ASN A 296 -3.52 23.05 8.78
N ARG A 297 -4.14 22.14 8.01
CA ARG A 297 -4.20 20.69 8.27
C ARG A 297 -2.82 20.05 8.13
N ARG A 298 -2.46 19.13 9.03
CA ARG A 298 -1.22 18.31 8.99
C ARG A 298 -1.58 16.86 8.67
N VAL A 299 -0.74 16.21 7.89
CA VAL A 299 -0.86 14.80 7.47
C VAL A 299 0.42 14.08 7.89
N ASP A 300 0.33 12.83 8.34
CA ASP A 300 1.51 12.06 8.67
C ASP A 300 2.38 11.84 7.43
N TYR A 301 3.68 12.01 7.60
CA TYR A 301 4.64 12.00 6.50
C TYR A 301 5.94 11.34 6.97
N GLN A 302 5.95 10.02 7.04
CA GLN A 302 7.09 9.23 7.52
C GLN A 302 8.06 8.85 6.39
N GLN A 303 8.42 9.83 5.55
CA GLN A 303 9.34 9.60 4.44
C GLN A 303 10.69 10.27 4.68
N ARG A 304 11.69 9.74 3.97
CA ARG A 304 13.04 10.28 3.94
C ARG A 304 13.06 11.63 3.21
N ILE A 305 13.69 12.61 3.83
CA ILE A 305 13.86 13.97 3.31
C ILE A 305 15.35 14.24 3.20
N GLU A 306 15.79 14.71 2.05
CA GLU A 306 17.15 15.24 1.91
C GLU A 306 17.11 16.71 2.33
N ALA A 307 17.99 17.08 3.27
CA ALA A 307 18.05 18.40 3.84
C ALA A 307 19.46 18.97 3.71
N ALA A 308 19.57 20.19 3.19
CA ALA A 308 20.83 20.92 3.12
C ALA A 308 20.78 22.14 4.04
N MET A 309 21.81 22.30 4.86
CA MET A 309 22.13 23.52 5.59
C MET A 309 23.41 24.11 4.99
N SER A 310 23.70 25.39 5.20
CA SER A 310 24.71 26.20 4.46
C SER A 310 26.06 25.56 4.10
N ASN A 311 26.50 24.48 4.75
CA ASN A 311 27.66 23.65 4.36
C ASN A 311 27.51 22.16 4.75
N ASN A 312 26.29 21.65 4.98
CA ASN A 312 26.08 20.27 5.43
C ASN A 312 24.80 19.68 4.84
N GLU A 313 24.95 18.58 4.12
CA GLU A 313 23.84 17.76 3.66
C GLU A 313 23.55 16.67 4.69
N MET A 314 22.28 16.41 4.93
CA MET A 314 21.84 15.37 5.84
C MET A 314 20.52 14.78 5.37
N ILE A 315 20.21 13.62 5.92
CA ILE A 315 18.97 12.92 5.68
C ILE A 315 18.16 13.01 6.97
N LEU A 316 16.90 13.39 6.84
CA LEU A 316 15.97 13.50 7.96
C LEU A 316 14.75 12.62 7.68
N LEU A 317 14.18 12.05 8.73
CA LEU A 317 12.87 11.42 8.68
C LEU A 317 11.77 12.45 8.95
N GLY A 318 10.83 12.58 8.01
CA GLY A 318 9.60 13.32 8.23
C GLY A 318 8.72 12.66 9.31
N ARG A 319 7.91 13.46 9.99
CA ARG A 319 6.91 12.99 10.94
C ARG A 319 5.51 13.37 10.47
N ASP A 320 5.33 14.65 10.17
CA ASP A 320 4.09 15.19 9.62
C ASP A 320 4.39 16.32 8.63
N LEU A 321 3.49 16.56 7.69
CA LEU A 321 3.59 17.55 6.62
C LEU A 321 2.29 18.35 6.51
N SER A 322 2.39 19.64 6.24
CA SER A 322 1.28 20.54 5.92
C SER A 322 1.70 21.50 4.83
N SER A 323 0.75 22.26 4.29
CA SER A 323 1.05 23.31 3.30
C SER A 323 1.92 24.45 3.84
N GLY A 324 2.05 24.60 5.16
CA GLY A 324 2.83 25.68 5.79
C GLY A 324 4.12 25.23 6.49
N GLY A 325 4.39 23.93 6.56
CA GLY A 325 5.54 23.42 7.29
C GLY A 325 5.44 21.94 7.57
N MET A 326 6.43 21.41 8.28
CA MET A 326 6.50 20.00 8.61
C MET A 326 7.16 19.77 9.97
N ARG A 327 7.05 18.55 10.48
CA ARG A 327 7.88 18.10 11.59
C ARG A 327 8.82 17.01 11.10
N VAL A 328 10.06 17.07 11.55
CA VAL A 328 11.11 16.09 11.26
C VAL A 328 11.67 15.52 12.55
N GLU A 329 12.39 14.42 12.48
CA GLU A 329 13.13 13.89 13.63
C GLU A 329 14.18 14.88 14.17
N ARG A 330 14.68 14.62 15.38
CA ARG A 330 15.71 15.46 16.00
C ARG A 330 17.05 15.27 15.30
N PHE A 331 17.75 16.37 15.08
CA PHE A 331 19.11 16.37 14.53
C PHE A 331 19.98 17.40 15.26
N ALA A 332 21.28 17.11 15.39
CA ALA A 332 22.19 17.89 16.24
C ALA A 332 22.37 19.36 15.80
N ALA A 333 22.15 19.65 14.51
CA ALA A 333 22.28 21.01 13.96
C ALA A 333 21.01 21.87 14.11
N ALA A 334 19.94 21.35 14.70
CA ALA A 334 18.67 22.05 14.86
C ALA A 334 18.76 23.20 15.87
N LYS A 335 19.02 24.41 15.39
CA LYS A 335 18.91 25.65 16.18
C LYS A 335 17.69 26.44 15.74
N LEU A 336 16.98 27.06 16.68
CA LEU A 336 15.88 27.97 16.34
C LEU A 336 16.36 29.07 15.39
N GLY A 337 15.60 29.30 14.32
CA GLY A 337 15.95 30.23 13.23
C GLY A 337 16.94 29.67 12.19
N ALA A 338 17.39 28.42 12.33
CA ALA A 338 18.23 27.80 11.30
C ALA A 338 17.40 27.56 10.02
N HIS A 339 18.00 27.85 8.87
CA HIS A 339 17.40 27.60 7.57
C HIS A 339 17.91 26.30 6.97
N LEU A 340 16.99 25.55 6.35
CA LEU A 340 17.25 24.32 5.62
C LEU A 340 16.57 24.39 4.26
N GLU A 341 17.25 23.87 3.25
CA GLU A 341 16.64 23.51 1.98
C GLU A 341 16.24 22.04 2.07
N LEU A 342 14.97 21.72 1.80
CA LEU A 342 14.40 20.39 1.92
C LEU A 342 13.98 19.88 0.56
N ALA A 343 14.39 18.68 0.18
CA ALA A 343 13.92 17.99 -1.02
C ALA A 343 12.91 16.90 -0.64
N LEU A 344 11.65 17.09 -1.05
CA LEU A 344 10.56 16.12 -0.87
C LEU A 344 10.38 15.29 -2.15
N TYR A 345 10.41 13.97 -2.02
CA TYR A 345 10.25 13.04 -3.14
C TYR A 345 8.84 12.46 -3.17
N GLY A 346 8.19 12.50 -4.34
CA GLY A 346 6.86 11.92 -4.54
C GLY A 346 6.91 10.42 -4.86
N LEU A 347 5.74 9.78 -4.85
CA LEU A 347 5.56 8.32 -5.09
C LEU A 347 6.08 7.82 -6.45
N ALA A 348 6.49 8.69 -7.37
CA ALA A 348 6.81 8.35 -8.76
C ALA A 348 8.24 8.74 -9.21
N ASN A 349 9.21 8.92 -8.30
CA ASN A 349 10.58 9.35 -8.64
C ASN A 349 10.62 10.62 -9.53
N SER A 350 9.67 11.53 -9.33
CA SER A 350 9.67 12.83 -10.00
C SER A 350 10.80 13.72 -9.46
N THR A 351 11.12 14.77 -10.20
CA THR A 351 11.97 15.88 -9.71
C THR A 351 11.55 16.27 -8.29
N PRO A 352 12.48 16.34 -7.32
CA PRO A 352 12.12 16.62 -5.94
C PRO A 352 11.51 18.01 -5.80
N LEU A 353 10.49 18.12 -4.96
CA LEU A 353 9.95 19.42 -4.57
C LEU A 353 10.89 20.03 -3.54
N VAL A 354 11.66 21.03 -3.95
CA VAL A 354 12.62 21.72 -3.11
C VAL A 354 11.96 22.89 -2.38
N LEU A 355 12.07 22.93 -1.05
CA LEU A 355 11.42 23.89 -0.16
C LEU A 355 12.41 24.53 0.81
N ASP A 356 12.34 25.85 0.96
CA ASP A 356 13.06 26.56 2.02
C ASP A 356 12.29 26.49 3.33
N ALA A 357 12.92 25.99 4.37
CA ALA A 357 12.32 25.83 5.69
C ALA A 357 13.17 26.49 6.79
N GLU A 358 12.50 26.95 7.84
CA GLU A 358 13.11 27.54 9.03
C GLU A 358 12.73 26.71 10.26
N VAL A 359 13.69 26.43 11.13
CA VAL A 359 13.43 25.80 12.43
C VAL A 359 12.72 26.79 13.33
N VAL A 360 11.44 26.56 13.59
CA VAL A 360 10.62 27.46 14.41
C VAL A 360 10.41 26.95 15.84
N ARG A 361 10.59 25.64 16.08
CA ARG A 361 10.40 25.03 17.40
C ARG A 361 11.13 23.69 17.53
N ASP A 362 11.64 23.37 18.72
CA ASP A 362 12.03 22.00 19.11
C ASP A 362 10.92 21.44 20.00
N ASP A 363 10.22 20.40 19.52
CA ASP A 363 9.12 19.73 20.24
C ASP A 363 9.65 18.55 21.09
N GLY A 364 10.97 18.48 21.36
CA GLY A 364 11.58 17.42 22.15
C GLY A 364 11.52 16.07 21.43
N GLU A 365 11.07 15.03 22.11
CA GLU A 365 10.95 13.67 21.54
C GLU A 365 10.03 13.60 20.31
N ARG A 366 9.08 14.54 20.19
CA ARG A 366 8.19 14.61 19.03
C ARG A 366 8.91 15.08 17.77
N GLY A 367 10.06 15.74 17.88
CA GLY A 367 10.89 16.18 16.76
C GLY A 367 11.04 17.70 16.63
N ILE A 368 11.57 18.15 15.50
CA ILE A 368 11.81 19.57 15.18
C ILE A 368 10.74 20.09 14.25
N ALA A 369 10.09 21.19 14.61
CA ALA A 369 9.08 21.83 13.78
C ALA A 369 9.73 22.84 12.82
N LEU A 370 9.45 22.66 11.54
CA LEU A 370 9.90 23.49 10.45
C LEU A 370 8.73 24.28 9.86
N ARG A 371 8.96 25.55 9.53
CA ARG A 371 8.02 26.40 8.79
C ARG A 371 8.58 26.67 7.41
N PHE A 372 7.74 26.57 6.37
CA PHE A 372 8.16 26.92 5.02
C PHE A 372 8.23 28.44 4.87
N SER A 373 9.42 28.94 4.49
CA SER A 373 9.78 30.37 4.52
C SER A 373 9.35 31.06 3.23
N SER A 374 9.53 30.37 2.10
CA SER A 374 9.09 30.81 0.78
C SER A 374 8.75 29.58 -0.06
N LEU A 375 7.56 29.57 -0.66
CA LEU A 375 7.17 28.56 -1.63
C LEU A 375 7.39 29.16 -3.03
N PRO A 376 8.23 28.55 -3.89
CA PRO A 376 8.34 28.95 -5.28
C PRO A 376 6.97 29.02 -5.97
N ARG A 377 6.83 29.87 -6.99
CA ARG A 377 5.57 29.93 -7.77
C ARG A 377 5.30 28.54 -8.38
N GLY A 378 4.19 27.93 -8.01
CA GLY A 378 3.82 26.56 -8.41
C GLY A 378 4.06 25.51 -7.32
N ALA A 379 5.07 25.69 -6.47
CA ALA A 379 5.42 24.75 -5.41
C ALA A 379 4.30 24.57 -4.38
N ALA A 380 3.51 25.62 -4.09
CA ALA A 380 2.37 25.51 -3.19
C ALA A 380 1.28 24.56 -3.75
N ALA A 381 1.00 24.63 -5.05
CA ALA A 381 0.02 23.76 -5.69
C ALA A 381 0.56 22.33 -5.83
N GLU A 382 1.87 22.17 -6.08
CA GLU A 382 2.52 20.86 -6.07
C GLU A 382 2.58 20.24 -4.67
N LEU A 383 2.84 21.04 -3.64
CA LEU A 383 2.82 20.61 -2.24
C LEU A 383 1.41 20.18 -1.81
N GLU A 384 0.37 20.93 -2.18
CA GLU A 384 -1.02 20.53 -1.93
C GLU A 384 -1.37 19.23 -2.66
N LYS A 385 -0.98 19.09 -3.94
CA LYS A 385 -1.12 17.83 -4.68
C LYS A 385 -0.37 16.70 -4.00
N PHE A 386 0.85 16.96 -3.54
CA PHE A 386 1.70 16.00 -2.86
C PHE A 386 1.05 15.49 -1.56
N ILE A 387 0.56 16.42 -0.73
CA ILE A 387 -0.17 16.11 0.51
C ILE A 387 -1.45 15.33 0.21
N THR A 388 -2.16 15.68 -0.86
CA THR A 388 -3.38 14.98 -1.31
C THR A 388 -3.07 13.57 -1.83
N CYS A 389 -1.90 13.36 -2.41
CA CYS A 389 -1.44 12.07 -2.93
C CYS A 389 -0.77 11.18 -1.89
N LEU A 390 -0.58 11.65 -0.64
CA LEU A 390 -0.21 10.78 0.46
C LEU A 390 -1.31 9.71 0.61
N PRO A 391 -0.95 8.44 0.84
CA PRO A 391 -1.87 7.34 0.64
C PRO A 391 -3.12 7.50 1.50
N ALA A 392 -4.27 7.70 0.84
CA ALA A 392 -5.58 7.73 1.48
C ALA A 392 -6.02 6.33 1.99
N VAL A 393 -5.32 5.29 1.55
CA VAL A 393 -5.60 3.89 1.86
C VAL A 393 -4.34 3.23 2.36
N GLU A 394 -4.43 2.61 3.52
CA GLU A 394 -3.36 1.88 4.16
C GLU A 394 -3.81 0.45 4.46
N SER A 395 -2.88 -0.50 4.33
CA SER A 395 -3.08 -1.87 4.81
C SER A 395 -2.85 -1.89 6.32
N LEU A 396 -3.74 -2.53 7.06
CA LEU A 396 -3.56 -2.76 8.51
C LEU A 396 -2.83 -4.09 8.80
N GLU A 397 -2.62 -4.93 7.78
CA GLU A 397 -1.92 -6.21 7.91
C GLU A 397 -0.41 -6.02 8.04
N ASP A 398 0.12 -4.93 7.48
CA ASP A 398 1.51 -4.56 7.61
C ASP A 398 1.74 -3.90 8.98
N GLY A 399 2.66 -4.42 9.79
CA GLY A 399 2.90 -3.96 11.17
C GLY A 399 3.17 -2.46 11.31
N GLU A 400 3.15 -1.92 12.54
CA GLU A 400 3.28 -0.47 12.85
C GLU A 400 4.55 0.20 12.27
N GLU A 401 5.55 -0.59 11.83
CA GLU A 401 6.79 -0.09 11.21
C GLU A 401 6.75 -0.01 9.67
N ILE A 402 5.69 -0.53 9.03
CA ILE A 402 5.58 -0.64 7.56
C ILE A 402 4.19 -0.15 7.12
N GLY A 403 3.78 1.03 7.59
CA GLY A 403 2.57 1.71 7.08
C GLY A 403 2.78 2.18 5.64
N MET A 404 2.76 1.24 4.70
CA MET A 404 2.93 1.51 3.27
C MET A 404 1.56 1.62 2.63
N GLY A 405 1.37 2.71 1.89
CA GLY A 405 0.14 2.93 1.14
C GLY A 405 -0.24 1.73 0.28
N SER A 406 -1.52 1.36 0.30
CA SER A 406 -2.02 0.27 -0.53
C SER A 406 -2.11 0.71 -1.99
N VAL A 407 -1.44 -0.02 -2.89
CA VAL A 407 -1.59 0.20 -4.34
C VAL A 407 -2.91 -0.42 -4.81
N LEU A 408 -3.84 0.42 -5.25
CA LEU A 408 -5.10 -0.01 -5.86
C LEU A 408 -4.94 -0.06 -7.39
N THR A 409 -5.12 -1.24 -7.98
CA THR A 409 -5.13 -1.40 -9.45
C THR A 409 -6.48 -1.96 -9.90
N GLN A 410 -6.97 -1.47 -11.06
CA GLN A 410 -8.22 -1.93 -11.65
C GLN A 410 -7.94 -3.01 -12.70
N VAL A 411 -8.57 -4.18 -12.58
CA VAL A 411 -8.54 -5.21 -13.62
C VAL A 411 -9.71 -4.99 -14.58
N ARG A 412 -9.41 -4.69 -15.85
CA ARG A 412 -10.43 -4.63 -16.91
C ARG A 412 -10.64 -6.02 -17.50
N THR A 413 -11.85 -6.55 -17.39
CA THR A 413 -12.28 -7.74 -18.13
C THR A 413 -12.84 -7.31 -19.47
N SER A 414 -12.20 -7.73 -20.56
CA SER A 414 -12.71 -7.53 -21.91
C SER A 414 -14.00 -8.33 -22.08
N SER A 415 -15.10 -7.65 -22.35
CA SER A 415 -16.33 -8.30 -22.80
C SER A 415 -16.07 -8.85 -24.20
N ASN A 416 -16.31 -10.16 -24.38
CA ASN A 416 -16.33 -10.80 -25.71
C ASN A 416 -17.46 -10.26 -26.58
#